data_AF-A0A357MAI6-F1
#
_entry.id   AF-A0A357MAI6-F1
#
_cell.length_a   1.000
_cell.length_b   1.000
_cell.length_c   1.000
_cell.angle_alpha   90.00
_cell.angle_beta   90.00
_cell.angle_gamma   90.00
#
_symmetry.space_group_name_H-M   'P 1'
#
loop_
_entity.id
_entity.type
_entity.pdbx_description
1 polymer ?
#
loop_
_entity_poly.entity_id
_entity_poly.type
_entity_poly.pdbx_seq_one_letter_code
_entity_poly.pdbx_strand_id
1 'polypeptide(L)'
;MENREFLKTFDDEQSVALLMQYQKDLQGYQGVAQQAAAQGIDISQSIPPPTVPVKLPIVRDFYDHETHIQVHNRFRKTQEYDELPQELQMLVDQHVAEHEQAIMAPQIAQQQQQQAEQQAQSEAQSQEADKDRQFQQATKMQDHYNNMERESMKVNAAMQTSQLKAGA
;
A
#
# COMPACT_ATOMS: atom_id res chain seq x y z
N MET A 1 25.15 12.30 19.73
CA MET A 1 24.67 13.00 18.53
C MET A 1 25.22 12.25 17.34
N GLU A 2 24.33 11.75 16.48
CA GLU A 2 24.65 10.86 15.34
C GLU A 2 25.61 11.52 14.34
N ASN A 3 25.59 12.86 14.21
CA ASN A 3 26.61 13.60 13.45
C ASN A 3 28.04 13.27 13.88
N ARG A 4 28.30 13.03 15.17
CA ARG A 4 29.63 12.62 15.64
C ARG A 4 29.96 11.17 15.30
N GLU A 5 28.95 10.32 15.14
CA GLU A 5 29.16 8.94 14.71
C GLU A 5 29.48 8.89 13.22
N PHE A 6 28.77 9.66 12.39
CA PHE A 6 29.14 9.86 10.99
C PHE A 6 30.58 10.37 10.82
N LEU A 7 30.98 11.38 11.61
CA LEU A 7 32.34 11.90 11.60
C LEU A 7 33.38 10.86 12.07
N LYS A 8 33.04 10.00 13.03
CA LYS A 8 33.94 8.91 13.46
C LYS A 8 34.09 7.82 12.40
N THR A 9 33.02 7.49 11.68
CA THR A 9 33.08 6.58 10.54
C THR A 9 33.92 7.18 9.40
N PHE A 10 33.95 8.51 9.30
CA PHE A 10 34.81 9.23 8.35
C PHE A 10 36.30 9.21 8.74
N ASP A 11 36.63 9.34 10.03
CA ASP A 11 38.02 9.26 10.51
C ASP A 11 38.63 7.85 10.38
N ASP A 12 37.80 6.83 10.12
CA ASP A 12 38.23 5.45 9.89
C ASP A 12 38.38 5.16 8.38
N GLU A 13 39.63 5.18 7.89
CA GLU A 13 39.96 4.90 6.49
C GLU A 13 39.40 3.55 6.00
N GLN A 14 39.27 2.55 6.88
CA GLN A 14 38.68 1.26 6.50
C GLN A 14 37.19 1.38 6.19
N SER A 15 36.45 2.12 7.01
CA SER A 15 35.03 2.38 6.80
C SER A 15 34.80 3.14 5.49
N VAL A 16 35.63 4.13 5.18
CA VAL A 16 35.56 4.86 3.90
C VAL A 16 35.82 3.93 2.71
N ALA A 17 36.87 3.10 2.77
CA ALA A 17 37.19 2.15 1.70
C ALA A 17 36.07 1.12 1.47
N LEU A 18 35.44 0.63 2.54
CA LEU A 18 34.30 -0.28 2.45
C LEU A 18 33.08 0.38 1.81
N LEU A 19 32.82 1.66 2.11
CA LEU A 19 31.73 2.40 1.50
C LEU A 19 31.93 2.67 0.02
N MET A 20 33.17 3.00 -0.39
CA MET A 20 33.50 3.12 -1.81
C MET A 20 33.31 1.80 -2.55
N GLN A 21 33.75 0.68 -1.95
CA GLN A 21 33.55 -0.64 -2.53
C GLN A 21 32.07 -0.99 -2.65
N TYR A 22 31.28 -0.70 -1.61
CA TYR A 22 29.83 -0.89 -1.62
C TYR A 22 29.16 -0.13 -2.77
N GLN A 23 29.52 1.13 -3.00
CA GLN A 23 28.95 1.91 -4.08
C GLN A 23 29.26 1.33 -5.46
N LYS A 24 30.49 0.82 -5.64
CA LYS A 24 30.90 0.12 -6.87
C LYS A 24 30.08 -1.16 -7.08
N ASP A 25 29.87 -1.93 -6.02
CA ASP A 25 29.08 -3.16 -6.08
C ASP A 25 27.60 -2.85 -6.38
N LEU A 26 27.07 -1.77 -5.83
CA LEU A 26 25.70 -1.32 -6.08
C LEU A 26 25.48 -0.90 -7.54
N GLN A 27 26.44 -0.17 -8.13
CA GLN A 27 26.39 0.18 -9.56
C GLN A 27 26.43 -1.06 -10.45
N GLY A 28 27.28 -2.03 -10.11
CA GLY A 28 27.34 -3.31 -10.81
C GLY A 28 26.00 -4.07 -10.73
N TYR A 29 25.43 -4.12 -9.53
CA TYR A 29 24.13 -4.75 -9.30
C TYR A 29 23.02 -4.11 -10.16
N GLN A 30 22.94 -2.78 -10.17
CA GLN A 30 21.94 -2.05 -10.97
C GLN A 30 22.07 -2.34 -12.47
N GLY A 31 23.30 -2.42 -13.00
CA GLY A 31 23.53 -2.77 -14.40
C GLY A 31 23.01 -4.17 -14.75
N VAL A 32 23.28 -5.15 -13.90
CA VAL A 32 22.77 -6.53 -14.09
C VAL A 32 21.25 -6.57 -13.95
N ALA A 33 20.68 -5.88 -12.95
CA ALA A 33 19.24 -5.80 -12.76
C ALA A 33 18.53 -5.23 -13.99
N GLN A 34 19.06 -4.16 -14.56
CA GLN A 34 18.47 -3.51 -15.74
C GLN A 34 18.51 -4.43 -16.96
N GLN A 35 19.63 -5.12 -17.19
CA GLN A 35 19.76 -6.06 -18.31
C GLN A 35 18.82 -7.26 -18.15
N ALA A 36 18.68 -7.78 -16.93
CA ALA A 36 17.79 -8.89 -16.64
C ALA A 36 16.31 -8.49 -16.75
N ALA A 37 15.94 -7.30 -16.27
CA ALA A 37 14.59 -6.76 -16.41
C ALA A 37 14.19 -6.63 -17.90
N ALA A 38 15.12 -6.24 -18.78
CA ALA A 38 14.89 -6.20 -20.23
C ALA A 38 14.62 -7.57 -20.85
N GLN A 39 15.03 -8.65 -20.19
CA GLN A 39 14.78 -10.04 -20.58
C GLN A 39 13.60 -10.67 -19.81
N GLY A 40 12.91 -9.90 -18.96
CA GLY A 40 11.84 -10.39 -18.09
C GLY A 40 12.33 -11.31 -16.96
N ILE A 41 13.63 -11.26 -16.64
CA ILE A 41 14.25 -12.07 -15.60
C ILE A 41 14.33 -11.25 -14.31
N ASP A 42 13.74 -11.76 -13.24
CA ASP A 42 13.88 -11.20 -11.90
C ASP A 42 15.15 -11.75 -11.23
N ILE A 43 16.16 -10.90 -11.08
CA ILE A 43 17.44 -11.28 -10.42
C ILE A 43 17.39 -11.15 -8.90
N SER A 44 16.35 -10.55 -8.33
CA SER A 44 16.28 -10.32 -6.87
C SER A 44 16.31 -11.63 -6.07
N GLN A 45 15.89 -12.73 -6.69
CA GLN A 45 15.89 -14.07 -6.11
C GLN A 45 17.24 -14.80 -6.22
N SER A 46 18.08 -14.43 -7.18
CA SER A 46 19.34 -15.13 -7.48
C SER A 46 20.57 -14.35 -7.04
N ILE A 47 20.50 -13.02 -7.02
CA ILE A 47 21.54 -12.13 -6.55
C ILE A 47 20.87 -11.12 -5.60
N PRO A 48 21.13 -11.21 -4.28
CA PRO A 48 20.63 -10.20 -3.35
C PRO A 48 21.35 -8.86 -3.61
N PRO A 49 20.68 -7.72 -3.39
CA PRO A 49 21.33 -6.42 -3.46
C PRO A 49 22.46 -6.33 -2.43
N PRO A 50 23.59 -5.67 -2.75
CA PRO A 50 24.62 -5.38 -1.78
C PRO A 50 24.03 -4.67 -0.55
N THR A 51 24.52 -5.01 0.64
CA THR A 51 24.17 -4.35 1.91
C THR A 51 25.27 -3.39 2.35
N VAL A 52 24.90 -2.29 3.02
CA VAL A 52 25.87 -1.32 3.56
C VAL A 52 26.83 -2.01 4.55
N PRO A 53 28.15 -1.96 4.34
CA PRO A 53 29.13 -2.73 5.12
C PRO A 53 29.53 -2.07 6.45
N VAL A 54 29.05 -0.84 6.71
CA VAL A 54 29.35 -0.09 7.93
C VAL A 54 28.09 0.06 8.79
N LYS A 55 28.28 0.11 10.10
CA LYS A 55 27.17 0.34 11.03
C LYS A 55 26.82 1.82 11.05
N LEU A 56 25.71 2.18 10.41
CA LEU A 56 25.17 3.54 10.44
C LEU A 56 24.24 3.75 11.64
N PRO A 57 24.06 5.00 12.08
CA PRO A 57 22.98 5.36 12.98
C PRO A 57 21.63 4.89 12.41
N ILE A 58 20.73 4.47 13.28
CA ILE A 58 19.41 3.96 12.88
C ILE A 58 18.33 4.95 13.29
N VAL A 59 17.39 5.22 12.39
CA VAL A 59 16.18 5.97 12.74
C VAL A 59 15.34 5.12 13.70
N ARG A 60 15.00 5.68 14.87
CA ARG A 60 14.17 5.03 15.89
C ARG A 60 12.89 5.81 16.14
N ASP A 61 11.79 5.09 16.31
CA ASP A 61 10.43 5.66 16.40
C ASP A 61 10.18 6.59 17.60
N PHE A 62 11.00 6.53 18.65
CA PHE A 62 10.86 7.39 19.83
C PHE A 62 11.62 8.73 19.73
N TYR A 63 12.27 8.99 18.60
CA TYR A 63 12.94 10.25 18.37
C TYR A 63 11.96 11.36 17.99
N ASP A 64 12.22 12.57 18.47
CA ASP A 64 11.65 13.77 17.86
C ASP A 64 12.34 13.97 16.51
N HIS A 65 11.72 13.44 15.46
CA HIS A 65 12.25 13.44 14.10
C HIS A 65 12.43 14.86 13.56
N GLU A 66 11.51 15.79 13.87
CA GLU A 66 11.63 17.18 13.42
C GLU A 66 12.88 17.85 14.02
N THR A 67 13.09 17.68 15.33
CA THR A 67 14.28 18.20 16.00
C THR A 67 15.56 17.55 15.46
N HIS A 68 15.57 16.25 15.18
CA HIS A 68 16.74 15.57 14.58
C HIS A 68 17.04 16.06 13.17
N ILE A 69 16.02 16.22 12.32
CA ILE A 69 16.18 16.80 10.97
C ILE A 69 16.79 18.20 11.07
N GLN A 70 16.36 19.04 12.02
CA GLN A 70 16.94 20.38 12.20
C GLN A 70 18.43 20.32 12.57
N VAL A 71 18.83 19.36 13.41
CA VAL A 71 20.23 19.14 13.80
C VAL A 71 21.06 18.67 12.60
N HIS A 72 20.55 17.74 11.79
CA HIS A 72 21.22 17.32 10.55
C HIS A 72 21.30 18.44 9.52
N ASN A 73 20.22 19.18 9.29
CA ASN A 73 20.20 20.32 8.37
C ASN A 73 21.11 21.47 8.82
N ARG A 74 21.41 21.59 10.13
CA ARG A 74 22.46 22.48 10.61
C ARG A 74 23.85 21.94 10.26
N PHE A 75 24.08 20.64 10.44
CA PHE A 75 25.33 19.98 10.08
C PHE A 75 25.61 20.03 8.57
N ARG A 76 24.61 19.80 7.72
CA ARG A 76 24.70 19.92 6.24
C ARG A 76 25.08 21.32 5.72
N LYS A 77 25.14 22.31 6.61
CA LYS A 77 25.54 23.69 6.31
C LYS A 77 26.92 24.04 6.87
N THR A 78 27.64 23.09 7.46
CA THR A 78 28.97 23.32 8.02
C THR A 78 30.04 22.88 7.03
N GLN A 79 31.22 23.47 7.15
CA GLN A 79 32.37 23.12 6.32
C GLN A 79 32.76 21.65 6.47
N GLU A 80 32.60 21.09 7.67
CA GLU A 80 32.88 19.68 7.93
C GLU A 80 32.01 18.74 7.09
N TYR A 81 30.79 19.15 6.72
CA TYR A 81 29.95 18.37 5.80
C TYR A 81 30.42 18.52 4.35
N ASP A 82 30.78 19.73 3.92
CA ASP A 82 31.28 19.99 2.56
C ASP A 82 32.59 19.24 2.27
N GLU A 83 33.41 19.01 3.31
CA GLU A 83 34.65 18.24 3.24
C GLU A 83 34.43 16.72 3.22
N LEU A 84 33.21 16.23 3.47
CA LEU A 84 32.93 14.80 3.42
C LEU A 84 33.01 14.28 1.97
N PRO A 85 33.53 13.05 1.78
CA PRO A 85 33.33 12.28 0.55
C PRO A 85 31.87 12.24 0.15
N GLN A 86 31.61 12.28 -1.16
CA GLN A 86 30.24 12.34 -1.70
C GLN A 86 29.39 11.15 -1.22
N GLU A 87 29.99 9.98 -1.07
CA GLU A 87 29.36 8.76 -0.59
C GLU A 87 28.80 8.94 0.83
N LEU A 88 29.53 9.65 1.69
CA LEU A 88 29.12 9.93 3.07
C LEU A 88 28.07 11.03 3.14
N GLN A 89 28.17 12.05 2.29
CA GLN A 89 27.11 13.05 2.15
C GLN A 89 25.79 12.38 1.76
N MET A 90 25.84 11.42 0.82
CA MET A 90 24.67 10.63 0.43
C MET A 90 24.09 9.82 1.59
N LEU A 91 24.91 9.25 2.48
CA LEU A 91 24.40 8.52 3.65
C LEU A 91 23.73 9.43 4.66
N VAL A 92 24.29 10.61 4.91
CA VAL A 92 23.66 11.61 5.79
C VAL A 92 22.34 12.07 5.19
N ASP A 93 22.30 12.33 3.88
CA ASP A 93 21.08 12.76 3.18
C ASP A 93 20.00 11.66 3.17
N GLN A 94 20.41 10.39 2.98
CA GLN A 94 19.52 9.25 3.06
C GLN A 94 18.94 9.09 4.48
N HIS A 95 19.76 9.25 5.53
CA HIS A 95 19.33 9.21 6.93
C HIS A 95 18.31 10.32 7.25
N VAL A 96 18.51 11.53 6.71
CA VAL A 96 17.53 12.62 6.84
C VAL A 96 16.23 12.26 6.13
N ALA A 97 16.28 11.67 4.94
CA ALA A 97 15.10 11.23 4.21
C ALA A 97 14.31 10.15 4.96
N GLU A 98 14.99 9.24 5.68
CA GLU A 98 14.33 8.26 6.55
C GLU A 98 13.55 8.92 7.68
N HIS A 99 14.08 9.99 8.29
CA HIS A 99 13.34 10.78 9.27
C HIS A 99 12.12 11.49 8.66
N GLU A 100 12.24 12.05 7.45
CA GLU A 100 11.11 12.67 6.75
C GLU A 100 10.01 11.65 6.44
N GLN A 101 10.40 10.45 6.02
CA GLN A 101 9.46 9.34 5.80
C GLN A 101 8.78 8.91 7.10
N ALA A 102 9.51 8.84 8.22
CA ALA A 102 8.94 8.51 9.52
C ALA A 102 7.88 9.52 9.98
N ILE A 103 8.06 10.81 9.66
CA ILE A 103 7.06 11.86 9.92
C ILE A 103 5.83 11.69 9.03
N MET A 104 6.01 11.34 7.75
CA MET A 104 4.91 11.18 6.79
C MET A 104 4.15 9.86 6.95
N ALA A 105 4.80 8.80 7.47
CA ALA A 105 4.23 7.47 7.53
C ALA A 105 2.88 7.39 8.29
N PRO A 106 2.69 8.03 9.46
CA PRO A 106 1.39 8.06 10.12
C PRO A 106 0.29 8.74 9.27
N GLN A 107 0.64 9.80 8.56
CA GLN A 107 -0.31 10.52 7.71
C GLN A 107 -0.73 9.68 6.49
N ILE A 108 0.23 9.00 5.86
CA ILE A 108 -0.04 8.07 4.75
C ILE A 108 -0.90 6.91 5.25
N ALA A 109 -0.57 6.32 6.39
CA ALA A 109 -1.35 5.23 6.98
C ALA A 109 -2.79 5.67 7.29
N GLN A 110 -2.98 6.86 7.85
CA GLN A 110 -4.30 7.42 8.13
C GLN A 110 -5.10 7.66 6.83
N GLN A 111 -4.46 8.21 5.80
CA GLN A 111 -5.10 8.43 4.51
C GLN A 111 -5.53 7.11 3.86
N GLN A 112 -4.67 6.09 3.92
CA GLN A 112 -4.96 4.77 3.38
C GLN A 112 -6.13 4.10 4.13
N GLN A 113 -6.18 4.26 5.45
CA GLN A 113 -7.30 3.77 6.25
C GLN A 113 -8.62 4.46 5.86
N GLN A 114 -8.62 5.79 5.73
CA GLN A 114 -9.82 6.52 5.32
C GLN A 114 -10.32 6.11 3.94
N GLN A 115 -9.40 5.88 2.99
CA GLN A 115 -9.76 5.42 1.67
C GLN A 115 -10.35 3.99 1.69
N ALA A 116 -9.78 3.10 2.51
CA ALA A 116 -10.30 1.75 2.68
C ALA A 116 -11.70 1.75 3.34
N GLU A 117 -11.93 2.60 4.35
CA GLU A 117 -13.24 2.76 4.99
C GLU A 117 -14.29 3.29 4.00
N GLN A 118 -13.94 4.27 3.17
CA GLN A 118 -14.83 4.81 2.15
C GLN A 118 -15.20 3.77 1.09
N GLN A 119 -14.22 2.95 0.66
CA GLN A 119 -14.48 1.86 -0.27
C GLN A 119 -15.40 0.81 0.35
N ALA A 120 -15.15 0.39 1.60
CA ALA A 120 -15.99 -0.56 2.31
C ALA A 120 -17.43 -0.05 2.48
N GLN A 121 -17.61 1.24 2.77
CA GLN A 121 -18.94 1.84 2.89
C GLN A 121 -19.68 1.87 1.54
N SER A 122 -18.99 2.18 0.45
CA SER A 122 -19.56 2.14 -0.90
C SER A 122 -19.97 0.73 -1.30
N GLU A 123 -19.14 -0.27 -0.98
CA GLU A 123 -19.46 -1.68 -1.26
C GLU A 123 -20.67 -2.15 -0.45
N ALA A 124 -20.76 -1.79 0.84
CA ALA A 124 -21.91 -2.11 1.67
C ALA A 124 -23.22 -1.52 1.13
N GLN A 125 -23.21 -0.24 0.73
CA GLN A 125 -24.38 0.41 0.12
C GLN A 125 -24.80 -0.25 -1.19
N SER A 126 -23.83 -0.67 -2.02
CA SER A 126 -24.13 -1.38 -3.27
C SER A 126 -24.80 -2.74 -3.00
N GLN A 127 -24.32 -3.49 -2.01
CA GLN A 127 -24.89 -4.78 -1.65
C GLN A 127 -26.30 -4.64 -1.04
N GLU A 128 -26.54 -3.61 -0.25
CA GLU A 128 -27.86 -3.33 0.31
C GLU A 128 -28.85 -2.95 -0.80
N ALA A 129 -28.46 -2.08 -1.73
CA ALA A 129 -29.28 -1.73 -2.88
C ALA A 129 -29.59 -2.95 -3.78
N ASP A 130 -28.64 -3.87 -3.95
CA ASP A 130 -28.85 -5.10 -4.70
C ASP A 130 -29.79 -6.08 -3.98
N LYS A 131 -29.68 -6.21 -2.64
CA LYS A 131 -30.63 -7.00 -1.84
C LYS A 131 -32.05 -6.45 -1.94
N ASP A 132 -32.20 -5.13 -1.85
CA ASP A 132 -33.51 -4.49 -2.00
C ASP A 132 -34.11 -4.72 -3.39
N ARG A 133 -33.30 -4.63 -4.44
CA ARG A 133 -33.74 -4.95 -5.81
C ARG A 133 -34.16 -6.40 -5.94
N GLN A 134 -33.38 -7.33 -5.40
CA GLN A 134 -33.72 -8.76 -5.42
C GLN A 134 -35.02 -9.04 -4.67
N PHE A 135 -35.20 -8.42 -3.50
CA PHE A 135 -36.42 -8.56 -2.72
C PHE A 135 -37.64 -8.04 -3.51
N GLN A 136 -37.56 -6.84 -4.09
CA GLN A 136 -38.64 -6.28 -4.90
C GLN A 136 -38.99 -7.16 -6.12
N GLN A 137 -38.00 -7.77 -6.77
CA GLN A 137 -38.23 -8.71 -7.86
C GLN A 137 -38.92 -9.98 -7.38
N ALA A 138 -38.48 -10.55 -6.25
CA ALA A 138 -39.10 -11.74 -5.65
C ALA A 138 -40.56 -11.49 -5.27
N THR A 139 -40.88 -10.36 -4.62
CA THR A 139 -42.26 -9.99 -4.28
C THR A 139 -43.14 -9.88 -5.52
N LYS A 140 -42.67 -9.22 -6.58
CA LYS A 140 -43.42 -9.10 -7.85
C LYS A 140 -43.70 -10.46 -8.49
N MET A 141 -42.75 -11.39 -8.45
CA MET A 141 -42.96 -12.75 -8.98
C MET A 141 -43.98 -13.54 -8.15
N GLN A 142 -43.93 -13.41 -6.82
CA GLN A 142 -44.88 -14.06 -5.94
C GLN A 142 -46.30 -13.54 -6.14
N ASP A 143 -46.48 -12.21 -6.25
CA ASP A 143 -47.77 -11.59 -6.56
C ASP A 143 -48.31 -12.06 -7.91
N HIS A 144 -47.43 -12.17 -8.92
CA HIS A 144 -47.79 -12.69 -10.23
C HIS A 144 -48.29 -14.15 -10.15
N TYR A 145 -47.60 -15.01 -9.39
CA TYR A 145 -47.99 -16.40 -9.20
C TYR A 145 -49.34 -16.53 -8.49
N ASN A 146 -49.53 -15.79 -7.39
CA ASN A 146 -50.79 -15.75 -6.65
C ASN A 146 -51.96 -15.27 -7.51
N ASN A 147 -51.72 -14.32 -8.42
CA ASN A 147 -52.75 -13.85 -9.34
C ASN A 147 -53.15 -14.93 -10.36
N MET A 148 -52.18 -15.62 -10.97
CA MET A 148 -52.46 -16.72 -11.89
C MET A 148 -53.21 -17.87 -11.19
N GLU A 149 -52.84 -18.19 -9.96
CA GLU A 149 -53.53 -19.20 -9.16
C GLU A 149 -54.99 -18.81 -8.88
N ARG A 150 -55.25 -17.55 -8.54
CA ARG A 150 -56.63 -17.03 -8.37
C ARG A 150 -57.41 -17.08 -9.68
N GLU A 151 -56.81 -16.74 -10.81
CA GLU A 151 -57.47 -16.83 -12.11
C GLU A 151 -57.78 -18.28 -12.50
N SER A 152 -56.86 -19.22 -12.27
CA SER A 152 -57.09 -20.63 -12.57
C SER A 152 -58.21 -21.23 -11.72
N MET A 153 -58.27 -20.87 -10.42
CA MET A 153 -59.38 -21.26 -9.54
C MET A 153 -60.72 -20.71 -10.03
N LYS A 154 -60.78 -19.44 -10.47
CA LYS A 154 -61.99 -18.84 -11.03
C LYS A 154 -62.45 -19.56 -12.29
N VAL A 155 -61.51 -19.91 -13.19
CA VAL A 155 -61.82 -20.66 -14.42
C VAL A 155 -62.33 -22.06 -14.09
N ASN A 156 -61.70 -22.78 -13.15
CA ASN A 156 -62.17 -24.09 -12.71
C ASN A 156 -63.56 -24.05 -12.06
N ALA A 157 -63.81 -23.06 -11.21
CA ALA A 157 -65.12 -22.87 -10.59
C ALA A 157 -66.21 -22.56 -11.65
N ALA A 158 -65.88 -21.74 -12.65
CA ALA A 158 -66.77 -21.46 -13.78
C ALA A 158 -67.05 -22.72 -14.63
N MET A 159 -66.04 -23.56 -14.87
CA MET A 159 -66.23 -24.83 -15.56
C MET A 159 -67.14 -25.78 -14.78
N GLN A 160 -66.94 -25.96 -13.47
CA GLN A 160 -67.82 -26.80 -12.64
C GLN A 160 -69.27 -26.31 -12.64
N THR A 161 -69.49 -24.99 -12.53
CA THR A 161 -70.84 -24.43 -12.57
C THR A 161 -71.51 -24.61 -13.94
N SER A 162 -70.75 -24.51 -15.03
CA SER A 162 -71.29 -24.78 -16.37
C SER A 162 -71.64 -26.26 -16.60
N GLN A 163 -70.89 -27.21 -16.04
CA GLN A 163 -71.21 -28.64 -16.13
C GLN A 163 -72.48 -29.01 -15.35
N LEU A 164 -72.66 -28.45 -14.15
CA LEU A 164 -73.88 -28.67 -13.35
C LEU A 164 -75.14 -28.12 -14.04
N LYS A 165 -75.01 -27.03 -14.80
CA LYS A 165 -76.14 -26.41 -15.51
C LYS A 165 -76.51 -27.13 -16.82
N ALA A 166 -75.62 -27.95 -17.37
CA ALA A 166 -75.86 -28.72 -18.58
C ALA A 166 -76.41 -30.15 -18.30
N GLY A 167 -76.33 -30.61 -17.05
CA GLY A 167 -76.82 -31.91 -16.61
C GLY A 167 -78.19 -31.91 -15.92
N ALA A 168 -78.85 -30.75 -15.83
CA ALA A 168 -80.20 -30.57 -15.29
C ALA A 168 -81.16 -30.12 -16.40
#